data_AF-A0A950CLV3-F1
#
_entry.id   AF-A0A950CLV3-F1
#
_cell.length_a   1.000
_cell.length_b   1.000
_cell.length_c   1.000
_cell.angle_alpha   90.00
_cell.angle_beta   90.00
_cell.angle_gamma   90.00
#
_symmetry.space_group_name_H-M   'P 1'
#
loop_
_entity.id
_entity.type
_entity.pdbx_description
1 polymer ?
#
loop_
_entity_poly.entity_id
_entity_poly.type
_entity_poly.pdbx_seq_one_letter_code
_entity_poly.pdbx_strand_id
1 'polypeptide(L)' 'MPLTWRAAPLTMRWCLDCHRNPGQALRPVAEVYDLHWQPRDPARLAPRLLRDYHIDSRRLTDCSVCHR' A
#
# COMPACT_ATOMS: atom_id res chain seq x y z
N MET A 1 9.06 12.55 -27.45
CA MET A 1 8.84 11.91 -26.14
C MET A 1 7.36 11.71 -25.96
N PRO A 2 6.87 10.54 -25.53
CA PRO A 2 5.45 10.38 -25.25
C PRO A 2 5.02 11.35 -24.13
N LEU A 3 3.82 11.90 -24.23
CA LEU A 3 3.19 12.66 -23.15
C LEU A 3 2.88 11.69 -22.01
N THR A 4 3.76 11.66 -21.02
CA THR A 4 3.58 10.88 -19.79
C THR A 4 3.02 11.77 -18.69
N TRP A 5 1.98 11.28 -18.01
CA TRP A 5 1.34 11.98 -16.89
C TRP A 5 1.64 11.22 -15.59
N ARG A 6 1.62 11.92 -14.45
CA ARG A 6 1.70 11.27 -13.13
C ARG A 6 0.38 10.60 -12.82
N ALA A 7 0.40 9.30 -12.52
CA ALA A 7 -0.80 8.54 -12.12
C ALA A 7 -1.32 8.92 -10.72
N ALA A 8 -0.45 9.45 -9.86
CA ALA A 8 -0.76 9.86 -8.49
C ALA A 8 -0.04 11.17 -8.15
N PRO A 9 -0.51 11.93 -7.14
CA PRO A 9 0.12 13.18 -6.75
C PRO A 9 1.49 13.00 -6.10
N LEU A 10 1.78 11.81 -5.53
CA LEU A 10 3.05 11.47 -4.87
C LEU A 10 3.47 12.45 -3.77
N THR A 11 2.49 13.01 -3.06
CA THR A 11 2.72 13.90 -1.91
C THR A 11 2.86 13.07 -0.63
N MET A 12 3.49 13.64 0.41
CA MET A 12 3.57 13.01 1.74
C MET A 12 2.19 12.57 2.23
N ARG A 13 1.17 13.43 2.07
CA ARG A 13 -0.20 13.12 2.51
C ARG A 13 -0.74 11.88 1.80
N TRP A 14 -0.55 11.78 0.48
CA TRP A 14 -0.98 10.64 -0.31
C TRP A 14 -0.33 9.33 0.16
N CYS A 15 0.98 9.34 0.44
CA CYS A 15 1.67 8.17 1.00
C CYS A 15 1.11 7.81 2.40
N LEU A 16 0.92 8.82 3.26
CA LEU A 16 0.43 8.61 4.63
C LEU A 16 -1.01 8.08 4.69
N ASP A 17 -1.86 8.44 3.72
CA ASP A 17 -3.22 7.91 3.67
C ASP A 17 -3.21 6.38 3.51
N CYS A 18 -2.26 5.81 2.75
CA CYS A 18 -2.03 4.37 2.70
C CYS A 18 -1.36 3.84 3.97
N HIS A 19 -0.31 4.49 4.48
CA HIS A 19 0.43 4.01 5.66
C HIS A 19 -0.42 3.93 6.94
N ARG A 20 -1.44 4.79 7.07
CA ARG A 20 -2.41 4.74 8.19
C ARG A 20 -3.34 3.54 8.13
N ASN A 21 -3.64 3.05 6.92
CA ASN A 21 -4.50 1.89 6.72
C ASN A 21 -4.05 1.07 5.48
N PRO A 22 -2.90 0.39 5.56
CA PRO A 22 -2.30 -0.23 4.38
C PRO A 22 -3.11 -1.43 3.87
N GLY A 23 -3.94 -2.03 4.74
CA GLY A 23 -4.78 -3.18 4.41
C GLY A 23 -5.66 -3.00 3.17
N GLN A 24 -6.13 -1.77 2.90
CA GLN A 24 -6.97 -1.49 1.73
C GLN A 24 -6.25 -1.61 0.39
N ALA A 25 -4.92 -1.44 0.37
CA ALA A 25 -4.10 -1.47 -0.83
C ALA A 25 -3.17 -2.70 -0.92
N LEU A 26 -3.08 -3.48 0.17
CA LEU A 26 -2.26 -4.69 0.22
C LEU A 26 -2.80 -5.78 -0.71
N ARG A 27 -1.86 -6.51 -1.31
CA ARG A 27 -2.12 -7.64 -2.20
C ARG A 27 -1.18 -8.81 -1.88
N PRO A 28 -1.53 -10.05 -2.25
CA PRO A 28 -0.63 -11.18 -2.12
C PRO A 28 0.64 -10.99 -2.95
N VAL A 29 1.78 -11.50 -2.47
CA VAL A 29 3.08 -11.43 -3.19
C VAL A 29 2.99 -12.04 -4.60
N ALA A 30 2.21 -13.12 -4.77
CA ALA A 30 2.01 -13.76 -6.07
C ALA A 30 1.34 -12.84 -7.11
N GLU A 31 0.64 -11.79 -6.67
CA GLU A 31 -0.19 -10.90 -7.49
C GLU A 31 0.44 -9.51 -7.67
N VAL A 32 1.72 -9.34 -7.27
CA VAL A 32 2.42 -8.05 -7.36
C VAL A 32 2.57 -7.57 -8.79
N TYR A 33 2.78 -8.50 -9.72
CA TYR A 33 2.99 -8.19 -11.14
C TYR A 33 1.72 -8.30 -11.99
N ASP A 34 0.60 -8.74 -11.42
CA ASP A 34 -0.69 -8.71 -12.10
C ASP A 34 -1.28 -7.29 -12.03
N LEU A 35 -1.34 -6.64 -13.19
CA LEU A 35 -1.89 -5.29 -13.34
C LEU A 35 -3.42 -5.27 -13.29
N HIS A 36 -4.07 -6.41 -13.46
CA HIS A 36 -5.52 -6.57 -13.45
C HIS A 36 -6.06 -7.13 -12.14
N TRP A 37 -5.18 -7.43 -11.18
CA TRP A 37 -5.57 -8.01 -9.92
C TRP A 37 -6.57 -7.14 -9.16
N GLN A 38 -7.64 -7.77 -8.67
CA GLN A 38 -8.62 -7.15 -7.78
C GLN A 38 -8.98 -8.12 -6.63
N PRO A 39 -8.99 -7.65 -5.38
CA PRO A 39 -9.36 -8.48 -4.24
C PRO A 39 -10.85 -8.83 -4.30
N ARG A 40 -11.19 -10.13 -4.23
CA ARG A 40 -12.58 -10.59 -4.14
C ARG A 40 -13.26 -10.19 -2.83
N ASP A 41 -12.50 -10.23 -1.73
CA ASP A 41 -12.96 -9.84 -0.39
C ASP A 41 -11.84 -9.07 0.34
N PRO A 42 -11.74 -7.75 0.11
CA PRO A 42 -10.69 -6.93 0.72
C PRO A 42 -10.76 -6.93 2.25
N ALA A 43 -11.97 -6.99 2.82
CA ALA A 43 -12.18 -6.91 4.26
C ALA A 43 -11.61 -8.13 4.99
N ARG A 44 -11.70 -9.33 4.39
CA ARG A 44 -11.05 -10.54 4.93
C ARG A 44 -9.57 -10.63 4.58
N LEU A 45 -9.18 -10.15 3.40
CA LEU A 45 -7.81 -10.24 2.91
C LEU A 45 -6.86 -9.34 3.70
N ALA A 46 -7.25 -8.09 3.95
CA ALA A 46 -6.43 -7.08 4.62
C ALA A 46 -5.83 -7.53 5.98
N PRO A 47 -6.63 -7.97 6.97
CA PRO A 47 -6.09 -8.39 8.27
C PRO A 47 -5.23 -9.64 8.17
N ARG A 48 -5.52 -10.54 7.21
CA ARG A 48 -4.70 -11.72 6.95
C ARG A 48 -3.33 -11.33 6.43
N LEU A 49 -3.26 -10.48 5.39
CA LEU A 49 -1.98 -10.07 4.80
C LEU A 49 -1.13 -9.24 5.77
N LEU A 50 -1.76 -8.34 6.54
CA LEU A 50 -1.09 -7.59 7.60
C LEU A 50 -0.38 -8.51 8.59
N ARG A 51 -1.07 -9.57 9.01
CA ARG A 51 -0.52 -10.59 9.92
C ARG A 51 0.56 -11.43 9.26
N ASP A 52 0.26 -12.02 8.10
CA ASP A 52 1.12 -12.97 7.41
C ASP A 52 2.45 -12.32 6.99
N TYR A 53 2.43 -11.00 6.73
CA TYR A 53 3.62 -10.22 6.37
C TYR A 53 4.23 -9.44 7.53
N HIS A 54 3.72 -9.62 8.75
CA HIS A 54 4.23 -8.96 9.95
C HIS A 54 4.33 -7.42 9.81
N ILE A 55 3.35 -6.79 9.15
CA ILE A 55 3.33 -5.35 8.90
C ILE A 55 2.82 -4.64 10.16
N ASP A 56 3.72 -3.94 10.87
CA ASP A 56 3.33 -3.10 12.01
C ASP A 56 2.86 -1.72 11.55
N SER A 57 1.55 -1.59 11.32
CA SER A 57 0.92 -0.34 10.86
C SER A 57 1.14 0.85 11.80
N ARG A 58 1.43 0.61 13.09
CA ARG A 58 1.58 1.68 14.09
C ARG A 58 2.85 2.50 13.89
N ARG A 59 3.87 1.91 13.26
CA ARG A 59 5.18 2.54 13.05
C ARG A 59 5.35 3.13 11.66
N LEU A 60 4.43 2.84 10.73
CA LEU A 60 4.52 3.28 9.34
C LEU A 60 4.42 4.80 9.17
N THR A 61 3.95 5.51 10.20
CA THR A 61 3.84 6.97 10.22
C THR A 61 4.97 7.67 10.98
N ASP A 62 5.97 6.92 11.46
CA ASP A 62 7.13 7.50 12.12
C ASP A 62 7.98 8.28 11.11
N CYS A 63 8.45 9.48 11.48
CA CYS A 63 9.22 10.34 10.56
C CYS A 63 10.47 9.63 10.01
N SER A 64 11.13 8.79 10.82
CA SER A 64 12.35 8.05 10.46
C SER A 64 12.16 6.97 9.41
N VAL A 65 10.90 6.59 9.10
CA VAL A 65 10.60 5.66 8.00
C VAL A 65 10.97 6.28 6.65
N CYS A 66 10.74 7.58 6.49
CA CYS A 66 10.88 8.28 5.20
C CYS A 66 11.94 9.41 5.22
N HIS A 67 12.10 10.11 6.34
CA HIS A 67 13.01 11.25 6.51
C HIS A 67 14.26 10.79 7.26
N ARG A 68 15.22 10.25 6.51
CA ARG A 68 16.54 9.85 7.01
C ARG A 68 17.56 10.94 6.76
#